data_AF-A0A2J0MV06-F1
#
_entry.id   AF-A0A2J0MV06-F1
#
_cell.length_a   1.000
_cell.length_b   1.000
_cell.length_c   1.000
_cell.angle_alpha   90.00
_cell.angle_beta   90.00
_cell.angle_gamma   90.00
#
_symmetry.space_group_name_H-M   'P 1'
#
loop_
_entity.id
_entity.type
_entity.pdbx_description
1 polymer ?
#
loop_
_entity_poly.entity_id
_entity_poly.type
_entity_poly.pdbx_seq_one_letter_code
_entity_poly.pdbx_strand_id
1 'polypeptide(L)'
;QTNSNTITLNGGLIRNHIDVKLAGKGGNANVFGLYLVDKTQFVDNHIFVDHAMPNCTSRQLFKGIADDNAKAVFSGHILVRQDAQKTEAYQNNNNIQLTDTAGIFTHPFLEIFADD
;
A
#
# COMPACT_ATOMS: atom_id res chain seq x y z
N GLN A 1 14.53 9.36 6.14
CA GLN A 1 14.15 8.13 5.41
C GLN A 1 13.35 7.26 6.37
N THR A 2 12.22 6.73 5.92
CA THR A 2 11.34 5.87 6.71
C THR A 2 11.11 4.56 5.96
N ASN A 3 11.21 3.42 6.66
CA ASN A 3 10.94 2.10 6.10
C ASN A 3 9.89 1.40 6.97
N SER A 4 8.87 0.84 6.35
CA SER A 4 7.88 -0.02 6.99
C SER A 4 7.77 -1.35 6.24
N ASN A 5 7.74 -2.46 6.98
CA ASN A 5 7.55 -3.80 6.44
C ASN A 5 6.46 -4.50 7.26
N THR A 6 5.32 -4.75 6.64
CA THR A 6 4.19 -5.42 7.29
C THR A 6 4.04 -6.82 6.72
N ILE A 7 4.14 -7.84 7.58
CA ILE A 7 3.90 -9.23 7.20
C ILE A 7 2.66 -9.70 7.96
N THR A 8 1.60 -10.02 7.23
CA THR A 8 0.35 -10.50 7.79
C THR A 8 0.23 -12.00 7.52
N LEU A 9 0.25 -12.79 8.59
CA LEU A 9 0.10 -14.23 8.59
C LEU A 9 -1.04 -14.60 9.54
N ASN A 10 -1.96 -15.43 9.08
CA ASN A 10 -2.91 -16.18 9.91
C ASN A 10 -3.51 -15.44 11.13
N GLY A 11 -4.59 -14.68 10.94
CA GLY A 11 -5.26 -14.00 12.07
C GLY A 11 -6.75 -13.72 11.91
N GLY A 12 -7.45 -14.51 11.09
CA GLY A 12 -8.91 -14.42 10.96
C GLY A 12 -9.34 -13.16 10.22
N LEU A 13 -9.55 -12.05 10.95
CA LEU A 13 -9.90 -10.74 10.41
C LEU A 13 -8.85 -9.72 10.83
N ILE A 14 -8.09 -9.17 9.87
CA ILE A 14 -7.05 -8.18 10.12
C ILE A 14 -7.27 -6.96 9.24
N ARG A 15 -7.12 -5.77 9.81
CA ARG A 15 -6.98 -4.52 9.07
C ARG A 15 -5.68 -3.84 9.45
N ASN A 16 -4.81 -3.64 8.48
CA ASN A 16 -3.60 -2.85 8.61
C ASN A 16 -3.85 -1.46 8.06
N HIS A 17 -3.57 -0.43 8.85
CA HIS A 17 -3.59 0.96 8.40
C HIS A 17 -2.20 1.55 8.52
N ILE A 18 -1.65 2.08 7.43
CA ILE A 18 -0.34 2.74 7.41
C ILE A 18 -0.49 4.14 6.83
N ASP A 19 -0.27 5.16 7.66
CA ASP A 19 -0.20 6.55 7.23
C ASP A 19 1.26 7.04 7.22
N VAL A 20 1.69 7.58 6.09
CA VAL A 20 3.03 8.16 5.95
C VAL A 20 2.90 9.60 5.47
N LYS A 21 3.52 10.53 6.21
CA LYS A 21 3.64 11.93 5.80
C LYS A 21 5.09 12.30 5.55
N LEU A 22 5.40 12.67 4.31
CA LEU A 22 6.72 13.19 3.93
C LEU A 22 6.76 14.70 4.18
N ALA A 23 6.97 15.06 5.45
CA ALA A 23 6.92 16.44 5.95
C ALA A 23 8.25 17.22 5.83
N GLY A 24 9.30 16.63 5.26
CA GLY A 24 10.59 17.27 5.02
C GLY A 24 10.98 17.17 3.55
N LYS A 25 11.58 18.23 3.00
CA LYS A 25 12.11 18.25 1.62
C LYS A 25 13.14 17.13 1.43
N GLY A 26 13.11 16.44 0.30
CA GLY A 26 14.03 15.31 0.07
C GLY A 26 13.66 14.04 0.83
N GLY A 27 12.44 13.96 1.37
CA GLY A 27 11.97 12.84 2.16
C GLY A 27 11.88 11.55 1.34
N ASN A 28 12.15 10.41 2.00
CA ASN A 28 12.03 9.10 1.37
C ASN A 28 11.24 8.14 2.26
N ALA A 29 10.26 7.44 1.66
CA ALA A 29 9.47 6.41 2.33
C ALA A 29 9.40 5.12 1.51
N ASN A 30 9.72 4.00 2.15
CA ASN A 30 9.46 2.66 1.63
C ASN A 30 8.40 1.98 2.49
N VAL A 31 7.31 1.53 1.88
CA VAL A 31 6.19 0.86 2.54
C VAL A 31 5.95 -0.47 1.87
N PHE A 32 6.38 -1.55 2.51
CA PHE A 32 6.33 -2.89 1.97
C PHE A 32 5.37 -3.77 2.75
N GLY A 33 4.68 -4.64 2.03
CA GLY A 33 3.70 -5.54 2.61
C GLY A 33 3.72 -6.93 1.99
N LEU A 34 3.52 -7.95 2.83
CA LEU A 34 3.21 -9.30 2.41
C LEU A 34 1.98 -9.78 3.20
N TYR A 35 0.98 -10.32 2.51
CA TYR A 35 -0.13 -11.02 3.13
C TYR A 35 -0.29 -12.41 2.51
N LEU A 36 -0.38 -13.42 3.38
CA LEU A 36 -0.67 -14.81 3.03
C LEU A 36 -1.90 -15.24 3.83
N VAL A 37 -2.99 -15.55 3.14
CA VAL A 37 -4.29 -15.85 3.74
C VAL A 37 -4.91 -17.11 3.16
N ASP A 38 -5.54 -17.91 4.01
CA ASP A 38 -6.20 -19.17 3.65
C ASP A 38 -7.57 -19.31 4.34
N LYS A 39 -8.25 -20.44 4.11
CA LYS A 39 -9.55 -20.80 4.69
C LYS A 39 -10.62 -19.73 4.47
N THR A 40 -11.02 -19.03 5.53
CA THR A 40 -12.06 -18.00 5.53
C THR A 40 -11.53 -16.66 6.03
N GLN A 41 -10.21 -16.47 5.97
CA GLN A 41 -9.55 -15.28 6.48
C GLN A 41 -9.85 -14.05 5.62
N PHE A 42 -9.81 -12.89 6.26
CA PHE A 42 -9.96 -11.59 5.64
C PHE A 42 -8.84 -10.66 6.09
N VAL A 43 -8.11 -10.10 5.12
CA VAL A 43 -7.08 -9.09 5.37
C VAL A 43 -7.38 -7.83 4.57
N ASP A 44 -7.35 -6.68 5.21
CA ASP A 44 -7.49 -5.37 4.55
C ASP A 44 -6.25 -4.52 4.83
N ASN A 45 -5.54 -4.12 3.77
CA ASN A 45 -4.38 -3.24 3.86
C ASN A 45 -4.77 -1.86 3.30
N HIS A 46 -4.80 -0.87 4.18
CA HIS A 46 -5.10 0.51 3.84
C HIS A 46 -3.84 1.38 4.02
N ILE A 47 -3.34 1.94 2.93
CA ILE A 47 -2.09 2.69 2.89
C ILE A 47 -2.38 4.10 2.39
N PHE A 48 -1.95 5.10 3.15
CA PHE A 48 -2.00 6.49 2.74
C PHE A 48 -0.61 7.11 2.79
N VAL A 49 -0.21 7.77 1.70
CA VAL A 49 1.06 8.49 1.60
C VAL A 49 0.81 9.93 1.19
N ASP A 50 1.09 10.86 2.10
CA ASP A 50 1.01 12.31 1.92
C ASP A 50 2.39 12.88 1.57
N HIS A 51 2.59 13.19 0.29
CA HIS A 51 3.73 13.99 -0.19
C HIS A 51 3.46 15.46 0.11
N ALA A 52 3.90 15.89 1.29
CA ALA A 52 3.65 17.24 1.80
C ALA A 52 4.75 18.25 1.46
N MET A 53 5.92 17.80 0.99
CA MET A 53 7.08 18.63 0.67
C MET A 53 7.70 18.19 -0.67
N PRO A 54 8.40 19.09 -1.38
CA PRO A 54 8.96 18.78 -2.69
C PRO A 54 10.19 17.85 -2.64
N ASN A 55 10.55 17.29 -3.79
CA ASN A 55 11.68 16.38 -4.00
C ASN A 55 11.58 15.10 -3.13
N CYS A 56 10.36 14.63 -2.88
CA CYS A 56 10.13 13.45 -2.06
C CYS A 56 9.95 12.20 -2.93
N THR A 57 10.42 11.06 -2.42
CA THR A 57 10.27 9.76 -3.08
C THR A 57 9.51 8.79 -2.19
N SER A 58 8.49 8.11 -2.73
CA SER A 58 7.82 7.00 -2.06
C SER A 58 7.81 5.73 -2.91
N ARG A 59 8.00 4.57 -2.27
CA ARG A 59 7.87 3.26 -2.89
C ARG A 59 6.95 2.38 -2.05
N GLN A 60 5.84 1.98 -2.64
CA GLN A 60 4.96 0.97 -2.09
C GLN A 60 5.08 -0.33 -2.87
N LEU A 61 5.30 -1.44 -2.16
CA LEU A 61 5.30 -2.78 -2.74
C LEU A 61 4.55 -3.74 -1.82
N PHE A 62 3.34 -4.12 -2.25
CA PHE A 62 2.52 -5.11 -1.55
C PHE A 62 2.43 -6.39 -2.35
N LYS A 63 2.64 -7.51 -1.69
CA LYS A 63 2.51 -8.85 -2.27
C LYS A 63 1.40 -9.62 -1.56
N GLY A 64 0.51 -10.22 -2.33
CA GLY A 64 -0.63 -10.96 -1.83
C GLY A 64 -0.66 -12.40 -2.32
N ILE A 65 -0.94 -13.34 -1.43
CA ILE A 65 -1.26 -14.73 -1.78
C ILE A 65 -2.52 -15.12 -1.03
N ALA A 66 -3.56 -15.57 -1.76
CA ALA A 66 -4.83 -15.99 -1.18
C ALA A 66 -5.23 -17.39 -1.66
N ASP A 67 -5.70 -18.22 -0.73
CA ASP A 67 -6.12 -19.61 -0.94
C ASP A 67 -7.52 -19.90 -0.34
N ASP A 68 -8.08 -21.08 -0.60
CA ASP A 68 -9.40 -21.53 -0.17
C ASP A 68 -10.51 -20.50 -0.48
N ASN A 69 -11.18 -19.95 0.54
CA ASN A 69 -12.24 -18.93 0.43
C ASN A 69 -11.77 -17.58 1.02
N ALA A 70 -10.47 -17.41 1.21
CA ALA A 70 -9.92 -16.22 1.83
C ALA A 70 -10.09 -15.00 0.92
N LYS A 71 -10.21 -13.84 1.55
CA LYS A 71 -10.31 -12.56 0.86
C LYS A 71 -9.26 -11.59 1.35
N ALA A 72 -8.70 -10.81 0.43
CA ALA A 72 -7.79 -9.74 0.77
C ALA A 72 -8.15 -8.45 0.05
N VAL A 73 -7.87 -7.31 0.69
CA VAL A 73 -8.02 -5.98 0.14
C VAL A 73 -6.68 -5.26 0.21
N PHE A 74 -6.34 -4.55 -0.85
CA PHE A 74 -5.30 -3.54 -0.86
C PHE A 74 -5.89 -2.22 -1.35
N SER A 75 -5.85 -1.18 -0.53
CA SER A 75 -6.24 0.18 -0.87
C SER A 75 -5.05 1.10 -0.63
N GLY A 76 -4.47 1.62 -1.71
CA GLY A 76 -3.29 2.50 -1.65
C GLY A 76 -3.63 3.87 -2.20
N HIS A 77 -3.58 4.90 -1.38
CA HIS A 77 -3.82 6.29 -1.75
C HIS A 77 -2.54 7.10 -1.60
N ILE A 78 -2.08 7.70 -2.71
CA ILE A 78 -0.99 8.68 -2.68
C ILE A 78 -1.57 10.04 -2.99
N LEU A 79 -1.36 10.98 -2.07
CA LEU A 79 -1.64 12.40 -2.24
C LEU A 79 -0.34 13.14 -2.52
N VAL A 80 -0.30 13.87 -3.63
CA VAL A 80 0.77 14.82 -3.98
C VAL A 80 0.21 16.22 -3.89
N ARG A 81 0.63 16.97 -2.87
CA ARG A 81 0.19 18.35 -2.66
C ARG A 81 0.74 19.27 -3.76
N GLN A 82 0.07 20.40 -3.97
CA GLN A 82 0.41 21.38 -5.01
C GLN A 82 1.89 21.84 -4.96
N ASP A 83 2.43 22.08 -3.76
CA ASP A 83 3.83 22.53 -3.58
C ASP A 83 4.84 21.37 -3.54
N ALA A 84 4.40 20.11 -3.64
CA ALA A 84 5.24 18.91 -3.58
C ALA A 84 5.83 18.56 -4.95
N GLN A 85 6.44 19.55 -5.57
CA GLN A 85 7.09 19.47 -6.88
C GLN A 85 8.22 18.42 -6.87
N LYS A 86 8.48 17.78 -8.01
CA LYS A 86 9.48 16.73 -8.20
C LYS A 86 9.24 15.52 -7.31
N THR A 87 7.97 15.16 -7.15
CA THR A 87 7.58 13.95 -6.42
C THR A 87 7.81 12.72 -7.29
N GLU A 88 8.49 11.72 -6.73
CA GLU A 88 8.58 10.39 -7.31
C GLU A 88 7.77 9.40 -6.47
N ALA A 89 6.65 8.93 -7.00
CA ALA A 89 5.79 7.99 -6.29
C ALA A 89 5.62 6.69 -7.08
N TYR A 90 5.93 5.56 -6.45
CA TYR A 90 5.77 4.23 -7.02
C TYR A 90 4.79 3.43 -6.16
N GLN A 91 3.77 2.85 -6.78
CA GLN A 91 2.80 1.97 -6.12
C GLN A 91 2.67 0.66 -6.90
N ASN A 92 3.01 -0.45 -6.27
CA ASN A 92 2.92 -1.77 -6.88
C ASN A 92 2.23 -2.76 -5.93
N ASN A 93 1.24 -3.49 -6.45
CA ASN A 93 0.57 -4.56 -5.76
C ASN A 93 0.51 -5.81 -6.63
N ASN A 94 1.28 -6.84 -6.27
CA ASN A 94 1.38 -8.10 -6.99
C ASN A 94 0.65 -9.21 -6.23
N ASN A 95 -0.28 -9.89 -6.89
CA ASN A 95 -1.18 -10.82 -6.23
C ASN A 95 -1.18 -12.18 -6.91
N ILE A 96 -1.26 -13.25 -6.11
CA ILE A 96 -1.45 -14.62 -6.57
C ILE A 96 -2.71 -15.17 -5.89
N GLN A 97 -3.65 -15.63 -6.70
CA GLN A 97 -4.84 -16.34 -6.27
C GLN A 97 -4.62 -17.84 -6.54
N LEU A 98 -4.70 -18.67 -5.50
CA LEU A 98 -4.39 -20.12 -5.58
C LEU A 98 -5.61 -20.98 -5.91
N THR A 99 -6.81 -20.51 -5.58
CA THR A 99 -8.09 -21.19 -5.83
C THR A 99 -9.12 -20.25 -6.46
N ASP A 100 -10.07 -20.79 -7.22
CA ASP A 100 -11.13 -19.99 -7.85
C ASP A 100 -12.05 -19.29 -6.84
N THR A 101 -12.11 -19.79 -5.61
CA THR A 101 -12.96 -19.25 -4.52
C THR A 101 -12.28 -18.17 -3.69
N ALA A 102 -10.95 -18.06 -3.74
CA ALA A 102 -10.23 -16.97 -3.09
C ALA A 102 -10.42 -15.66 -3.87
N GLY A 103 -10.22 -14.52 -3.19
CA GLY A 103 -10.37 -13.22 -3.83
C GLY A 103 -9.38 -12.18 -3.32
N ILE A 104 -8.75 -11.45 -4.24
CA ILE A 104 -7.90 -10.31 -3.89
C ILE A 104 -8.43 -9.08 -4.63
N PHE A 105 -8.83 -8.07 -3.87
CA PHE A 105 -9.41 -6.83 -4.38
C PHE A 105 -8.40 -5.69 -4.19
N THR A 106 -8.14 -4.94 -5.25
CA THR A 106 -7.14 -3.88 -5.24
C THR A 106 -7.74 -2.55 -5.69
N HIS A 107 -7.46 -1.49 -4.95
CA HIS A 107 -7.89 -0.13 -5.22
C HIS A 107 -6.71 0.86 -5.08
N PRO A 108 -5.80 0.89 -6.07
CA PRO A 108 -4.79 1.93 -6.15
C PRO A 108 -5.41 3.27 -6.57
N PHE A 109 -5.08 4.34 -5.86
CA PHE A 109 -5.57 5.69 -6.10
C PHE A 109 -4.43 6.73 -5.99
N LEU A 110 -4.42 7.66 -6.94
CA LEU A 110 -3.46 8.76 -7.01
C LEU A 110 -4.23 10.07 -7.09
N GLU A 111 -3.87 11.01 -6.22
CA GLU A 111 -4.42 12.35 -6.18
C GLU A 111 -3.27 13.34 -6.29
N ILE A 112 -3.12 13.98 -7.46
CA ILE A 112 -1.95 14.78 -7.80
C ILE A 112 -2.37 16.22 -8.09
N PHE A 113 -1.84 17.16 -7.32
CA PHE A 113 -2.04 18.60 -7.49
C PHE A 113 -0.78 19.35 -7.93
N ALA A 114 0.38 18.69 -7.98
CA ALA A 114 1.60 19.23 -8.56
C ALA A 114 1.58 19.11 -10.10
N ASP A 115 2.25 20.03 -10.78
CA ASP A 115 2.13 20.27 -12.23
C ASP A 115 3.45 20.13 -13.00
N ASP A 116 4.54 19.75 -12.34
CA ASP A 116 5.86 19.58 -12.95
C ASP A 116 6.15 18.20 -13.57
#